data_AF-A0A7U9SQP1-F1
#
_entry.id   AF-A0A7U9SQP1-F1
#
_cell.length_a   1.000
_cell.length_b   1.000
_cell.length_c   1.000
_cell.angle_alpha   90.00
_cell.angle_beta   90.00
_cell.angle_gamma   90.00
#
_symmetry.space_group_name_H-M   'P 1'
#
loop_
_entity.id
_entity.type
_entity.pdbx_description
1 polymer ?
#
loop_
_entity_poly.entity_id
_entity_poly.type
_entity_poly.pdbx_seq_one_letter_code
_entity_poly.pdbx_strand_id
1 'polypeptide(L)'
;MKVGAAVVSARRGGCSATFDGLNKYFTISGMPVVSSQYWNSVHGNTPEEVLKDEEGLQTMRTLGRNMVFLLKSIALGKKQFGLPEKESRIGTNFIRNN
;
A
#
# COMPACT_ATOMS: atom_id res chain seq x y z
N MET A 1 10.27 3.39 -9.96
CA MET A 1 9.11 3.51 -9.05
C MET A 1 8.31 2.22 -9.13
N LYS A 2 7.90 1.64 -7.99
CA LYS A 2 7.01 0.48 -7.89
C LYS A 2 5.89 0.82 -6.91
N VAL A 3 4.68 0.34 -7.15
CA VAL A 3 3.55 0.53 -6.22
C VAL A 3 3.58 -0.51 -5.10
N GLY A 4 3.00 -0.19 -3.95
CA GLY A 4 2.84 -1.10 -2.82
C GLY A 4 1.42 -1.05 -2.26
N ALA A 5 0.95 -2.16 -1.72
CA ALA A 5 -0.35 -2.26 -1.06
C ALA A 5 -0.25 -3.22 0.12
N ALA A 6 -0.56 -2.76 1.33
CA ALA A 6 -0.74 -3.65 2.48
C ALA A 6 -2.09 -4.34 2.35
N VAL A 7 -2.16 -5.62 2.68
CA VAL A 7 -3.41 -6.34 2.93
C VAL A 7 -3.25 -7.02 4.28
N VAL A 8 -4.27 -6.91 5.12
CA VAL A 8 -4.28 -7.50 6.47
C VAL A 8 -5.51 -8.38 6.63
N SER A 9 -5.38 -9.41 7.47
CA SER A 9 -6.51 -10.26 7.83
C SER A 9 -6.48 -10.59 9.30
N ALA A 10 -7.65 -10.64 9.94
CA ALA A 10 -7.77 -11.06 11.32
C ALA A 10 -9.13 -11.72 11.60
N ARG A 11 -9.18 -12.61 12.58
CA ARG A 11 -10.44 -13.16 13.09
C ARG A 11 -11.28 -12.11 13.85
N ARG A 12 -10.65 -11.16 14.55
CA ARG A 12 -11.35 -10.25 15.48
C ARG A 12 -10.88 -8.80 15.44
N GLY A 13 -9.58 -8.53 15.53
CA GLY A 13 -9.07 -7.16 15.62
C GLY A 13 -7.56 -7.08 15.38
N GLY A 14 -7.03 -5.86 15.36
CA GLY A 14 -5.60 -5.59 15.08
C GLY A 14 -5.31 -5.19 13.62
N CYS A 15 -6.30 -5.28 12.73
CA CYS A 15 -6.16 -4.91 11.31
C CYS A 15 -5.69 -3.46 11.14
N SER A 16 -6.31 -2.48 11.78
CA SER A 16 -5.97 -1.06 11.61
C SER A 16 -4.53 -0.74 12.02
N ALA A 17 -4.13 -1.12 13.23
CA ALA A 17 -2.76 -0.87 13.71
C ALA A 17 -1.69 -1.58 12.85
N THR A 18 -1.99 -2.80 12.40
CA THR A 18 -1.09 -3.55 11.50
C THR A 18 -1.00 -2.88 10.13
N PHE A 19 -2.14 -2.45 9.56
CA PHE A 19 -2.19 -1.76 8.29
C PHE A 19 -1.40 -0.44 8.33
N ASP A 20 -1.56 0.35 9.39
CA ASP A 20 -0.81 1.58 9.61
C ASP A 20 0.71 1.32 9.72
N GLY A 21 1.10 0.29 10.47
CA GLY A 21 2.49 -0.13 10.60
C GLY A 21 3.11 -0.56 9.28
N LEU A 22 2.41 -1.40 8.51
CA LEU A 22 2.88 -1.90 7.22
C LEU A 22 3.07 -0.78 6.19
N ASN A 23 2.16 0.19 6.16
CA ASN A 23 2.24 1.29 5.18
C ASN A 23 3.47 2.18 5.38
N LYS A 24 4.04 2.27 6.60
CA LYS A 24 5.31 2.98 6.83
C LYS A 24 6.45 2.43 5.99
N TYR A 25 6.50 1.12 5.74
CA TYR A 25 7.56 0.51 4.93
C TYR A 25 7.45 0.87 3.45
N PHE A 26 6.22 1.01 2.93
CA PHE A 26 6.04 1.46 1.54
C PHE A 26 6.40 2.93 1.37
N THR A 27 5.99 3.78 2.32
CA THR A 27 6.27 5.21 2.24
C THR A 27 7.76 5.52 2.41
N ILE A 28 8.45 4.87 3.35
CA ILE A 28 9.91 5.05 3.50
C ILE A 28 10.70 4.49 2.30
N SER A 29 10.14 3.53 1.57
CA SER A 29 10.74 2.96 0.35
C SER A 29 10.41 3.77 -0.91
N GLY A 30 9.71 4.91 -0.79
CA GLY A 30 9.31 5.74 -1.92
C GLY A 30 8.31 5.05 -2.87
N MET A 31 7.49 4.14 -2.34
CA MET A 31 6.48 3.42 -3.12
C MET A 31 5.14 4.17 -3.05
N PRO A 32 4.49 4.48 -4.19
CA PRO A 32 3.11 4.92 -4.17
C PRO A 32 2.22 3.84 -3.57
N VAL A 33 1.49 4.21 -2.52
CA VAL A 33 0.59 3.30 -1.81
C VAL A 33 -0.74 3.23 -2.57
N VAL A 34 -1.14 2.01 -2.95
CA VAL A 34 -2.43 1.77 -3.60
C VAL A 34 -3.52 1.68 -2.53
N SER A 35 -4.53 2.54 -2.65
CA SER A 35 -5.72 2.51 -1.81
C SER A 35 -6.86 1.70 -2.44
N SER A 36 -7.81 1.30 -1.60
CA SER A 36 -9.11 0.77 -1.99
C SER A 36 -10.23 1.70 -1.51
N GLN A 37 -11.47 1.24 -1.57
CA GLN A 37 -12.66 1.93 -1.06
C GLN A 37 -12.76 1.96 0.49
N TYR A 38 -11.96 1.14 1.17
CA TYR A 38 -11.74 1.16 2.61
C TYR A 38 -10.31 0.69 2.92
N TRP A 39 -9.92 0.60 4.20
CA TRP A 39 -8.66 -0.04 4.57
C TRP A 39 -8.65 -1.49 4.13
N ASN A 40 -7.51 -1.96 3.62
CA ASN A 40 -7.36 -3.25 2.92
C ASN A 40 -7.37 -4.45 3.91
N SER A 41 -8.44 -4.58 4.67
CA SER A 41 -8.64 -5.62 5.68
C SER A 41 -9.74 -6.58 5.29
N VAL A 42 -9.57 -7.86 5.64
CA VAL A 42 -10.61 -8.89 5.56
C VAL A 42 -10.70 -9.68 6.87
N HIS A 43 -11.89 -10.19 7.22
CA HIS A 43 -12.11 -10.88 8.49
C HIS A 43 -12.64 -12.31 8.34
N GLY A 44 -12.10 -13.22 9.14
CA GLY A 44 -12.51 -14.63 9.20
C GLY A 44 -11.54 -15.48 10.02
N ASN A 45 -12.03 -16.53 10.68
CA ASN A 45 -11.20 -17.52 11.37
C ASN A 45 -10.61 -18.55 10.38
N THR A 46 -11.29 -18.79 9.27
CA THR A 46 -10.85 -19.68 8.18
C THR A 46 -10.96 -18.96 6.84
N PRO A 47 -10.29 -19.45 5.78
CA PRO A 47 -10.46 -18.91 4.43
C PRO A 47 -11.92 -18.89 3.96
N GLU A 48 -12.70 -19.92 4.28
CA GLU A 48 -14.12 -20.02 3.93
C GLU A 48 -14.96 -18.96 4.65
N GLU A 49 -14.59 -18.58 5.87
CA GLU A 49 -15.23 -17.47 6.58
C GLU A 49 -14.85 -16.11 5.97
N VAL A 50 -13.60 -15.92 5.55
CA VAL A 50 -13.18 -14.72 4.81
C VAL A 50 -13.99 -14.53 3.54
N LEU A 51 -14.39 -15.63 2.87
CA LEU A 51 -15.25 -15.55 1.70
C LEU A 51 -16.66 -14.99 1.99
N LYS A 52 -17.08 -14.97 3.26
CA LYS A 52 -18.35 -14.40 3.71
C LYS A 52 -18.22 -12.93 4.14
N ASP A 53 -17.01 -12.39 4.24
CA ASP A 53 -16.77 -10.96 4.42
C ASP A 53 -16.93 -10.24 3.07
N GLU A 54 -18.17 -10.03 2.66
CA GLU A 54 -18.50 -9.50 1.34
C GLU A 54 -17.93 -8.10 1.09
N GLU A 55 -17.90 -7.25 2.11
CA GLU A 55 -17.30 -5.91 2.07
C GLU A 55 -15.77 -5.98 1.98
N GLY A 56 -15.14 -6.86 2.77
CA GLY A 56 -13.71 -7.13 2.67
C GLY A 56 -13.32 -7.63 1.28
N LEU A 57 -14.08 -8.58 0.72
CA LEU A 57 -13.86 -9.06 -0.64
C LEU A 57 -14.09 -7.96 -1.70
N GLN A 58 -15.07 -7.07 -1.50
CA GLN A 58 -15.26 -5.92 -2.38
C GLN A 58 -14.05 -4.98 -2.34
N THR A 59 -13.52 -4.73 -1.14
CA THR A 59 -12.29 -3.97 -0.92
C THR A 59 -11.12 -4.62 -1.65
N MET A 60 -10.97 -5.95 -1.63
CA MET A 60 -9.88 -6.63 -2.34
C MET A 60 -10.01 -6.52 -3.87
N ARG A 61 -11.23 -6.65 -4.42
CA ARG A 61 -11.47 -6.46 -5.86
C ARG A 61 -11.18 -5.03 -6.30
N THR A 62 -11.59 -4.04 -5.52
CA THR A 62 -11.33 -2.62 -5.80
C THR A 62 -9.82 -2.32 -5.71
N LEU A 63 -9.13 -2.86 -4.70
CA LEU A 63 -7.68 -2.74 -4.57
C LEU A 63 -6.95 -3.27 -5.82
N GLY A 64 -7.32 -4.46 -6.30
CA GLY A 64 -6.74 -5.06 -7.50
C GLY A 64 -6.92 -4.18 -8.74
N ARG A 65 -8.12 -3.63 -8.95
CA ARG A 65 -8.41 -2.72 -10.07
C ARG A 65 -7.58 -1.44 -9.99
N ASN A 66 -7.49 -0.82 -8.81
CA ASN A 66 -6.69 0.38 -8.59
C ASN A 66 -5.19 0.11 -8.80
N MET A 67 -4.69 -1.04 -8.33
CA MET A 67 -3.31 -1.45 -8.52
C MET A 67 -2.97 -1.62 -10.00
N VAL A 68 -3.83 -2.30 -10.76
CA VAL A 68 -3.66 -2.46 -12.21
C VAL A 68 -3.61 -1.10 -12.92
N PHE A 69 -4.51 -0.19 -12.57
CA PHE A 69 -4.51 1.16 -13.13
C PHE A 69 -3.18 1.88 -12.85
N LEU A 70 -2.74 1.93 -11.60
CA LEU A 70 -1.50 2.62 -11.23
C LEU A 70 -0.26 1.99 -11.88
N LEU A 71 -0.19 0.66 -11.97
CA LEU A 71 0.90 -0.03 -12.68
C LEU A 71 0.98 0.40 -14.15
N LYS A 72 -0.17 0.44 -14.84
CA LYS A 72 -0.24 0.90 -16.24
C LYS A 72 0.13 2.38 -16.35
N SER A 73 -0.39 3.23 -15.47
CA SER A 73 -0.12 4.67 -15.47
C SER A 73 1.37 4.97 -15.25
N ILE A 74 2.02 4.26 -14.32
CA ILE A 74 3.47 4.40 -14.09
C ILE A 74 4.27 3.90 -15.30
N ALA A 75 3.87 2.82 -15.94
CA ALA A 75 4.54 2.31 -17.14
C ALA A 75 4.46 3.33 -18.30
N LEU A 76 3.28 3.91 -18.53
CA LEU A 76 3.06 4.95 -19.53
C LEU A 76 3.83 6.24 -19.19
N GLY A 77 3.73 6.71 -17.95
CA GLY A 77 4.46 7.88 -17.47
C GLY A 77 5.97 7.71 -17.59
N LYS A 78 6.50 6.53 -17.25
CA LYS A 78 7.93 6.19 -17.43
C LYS A 78 8.34 6.26 -18.91
N LYS A 79 7.49 5.79 -19.83
CA LYS A 79 7.78 5.85 -21.27
C LYS A 79 7.80 7.30 -21.78
N GLN A 80 6.88 8.13 -21.30
CA GLN A 80 6.70 9.50 -21.80
C GLN A 80 7.67 10.51 -21.16
N PHE A 81 7.91 10.40 -19.85
CA PHE A 81 8.62 11.40 -19.05
C PHE A 81 9.88 10.86 -18.37
N GLY A 82 10.16 9.56 -18.46
CA GLY A 82 11.16 8.91 -17.63
C GLY A 82 10.67 8.71 -16.19
N LEU A 83 11.56 8.22 -15.32
CA LEU A 83 11.30 8.22 -13.87
C LEU A 83 11.83 9.52 -13.25
N PRO A 84 11.22 10.00 -12.16
CA PRO A 84 11.78 11.13 -11.41
C PRO A 84 13.22 10.85 -10.98
N GLU A 85 14.05 11.89 -11.00
CA GLU A 85 15.38 11.84 -10.43
C GLU A 85 15.30 11.54 -8.94
N LYS A 86 16.23 10.69 -8.45
CA LYS A 86 16.31 10.39 -7.03
C LYS A 86 17.22 11.41 -6.36
N GLU A 87 16.69 12.08 -5.35
CA GLU A 87 17.50 12.97 -4.52
C GLU A 87 18.56 12.17 -3.74
N SER A 88 19.76 12.76 -3.61
CA SER A 88 20.82 12.19 -2.79
C SER A 88 20.43 12.25 -1.31
N ARG A 89 20.57 11.13 -0.60
CA ARG A 89 20.23 11.07 0.83
C ARG A 89 21.17 11.96 1.64
N ILE A 90 20.61 12.90 2.38
CA ILE A 90 21.32 13.68 3.39
C ILE A 90 21.01 13.09 4.77
N GLY A 91 22.05 12.63 5.48
CA GLY A 91 21.93 12.18 6.88
C GLY A 91 22.32 13.30 7.84
N THR A 92 21.43 13.65 8.77
CA THR A 92 21.72 14.60 9.86
C THR A 92 21.22 14.03 11.19
N ASN A 93 21.98 14.17 12.27
CA ASN A 93 21.66 13.62 13.59
C ASN A 93 20.74 14.54 14.43
N PHE A 94 19.67 15.09 13.84
CA PHE A 94 18.73 16.07 14.43
C PHE A 94 19.35 17.38 14.99
N ILE A 95 20.65 17.39 15.23
CA ILE A 95 21.48 18.45 15.76
C ILE A 95 22.48 18.80 14.65
N ARG A 96 22.64 20.09 14.39
CA ARG A 96 23.70 20.62 13.56
C ARG A 96 24.67 21.34 14.50
N ASN A 97 25.96 21.04 14.40
CA ASN A 97 26.96 21.91 14.99
C ASN A 97 27.07 23.10 14.04
N ASN A 98 26.74 24.30 14.55
CA ASN A 98 27.07 25.55 13.85
C ASN A 98 28.58 25.72 13.77
#